data_AF-A0A537GDD9-F1
#
_entry.id   AF-A0A537GDD9-F1
#
_cell.length_a   1.000
_cell.length_b   1.000
_cell.length_c   1.000
_cell.angle_alpha   90.00
_cell.angle_beta   90.00
_cell.angle_gamma   90.00
#
_symmetry.space_group_name_H-M   'P 1'
#
loop_
_entity.id
_entity.type
_entity.pdbx_description
1 polymer ?
#
loop_
_entity_poly.entity_id
_entity_poly.type
_entity_poly.pdbx_seq_one_letter_code
_entity_poly.pdbx_strand_id
1 'polypeptide(L)'
;MWTAIARNQIFAAFHAALRAATPPDLADLITAPFSWHSSAELKAAAEEAGFRKVRLLTRSLPMVMEKGLEQAVQSFSATPVSPGVAALPQSIQDSFFARMRQELSALVVDGKVIGEMVSNIIVAHAEVN
;
A
#
# COMPACT_ATOMS: atom_id res chain seq x y z
N MET A 1 -6.90 -4.35 -7.93
CA MET A 1 -7.14 -4.00 -6.52
C MET A 1 -6.00 -4.52 -5.67
N TRP A 2 -5.48 -3.74 -4.72
CA TRP A 2 -4.49 -4.27 -3.79
C TRP A 2 -5.16 -5.19 -2.77
N THR A 3 -4.43 -6.20 -2.31
CA THR A 3 -4.86 -7.02 -1.17
C THR A 3 -4.63 -6.27 0.14
N ALA A 4 -4.88 -6.91 1.28
CA ALA A 4 -4.61 -6.34 2.61
C ALA A 4 -3.20 -5.71 2.69
N ILE A 5 -3.08 -4.56 3.36
CA ILE A 5 -1.83 -3.80 3.43
C ILE A 5 -0.67 -4.62 4.02
N ALA A 6 -0.96 -5.57 4.91
CA ALA A 6 0.02 -6.51 5.48
C ALA A 6 0.74 -7.39 4.43
N ARG A 7 0.14 -7.56 3.24
CA ARG A 7 0.73 -8.28 2.09
C ARG A 7 1.41 -7.35 1.08
N ASN A 8 1.59 -6.08 1.44
CA ASN A 8 2.21 -5.05 0.62
C ASN A 8 3.29 -4.34 1.46
N GLN A 9 4.44 -5.01 1.63
CA GLN A 9 5.35 -4.79 2.76
C GLN A 9 5.88 -3.36 2.88
N ILE A 10 6.19 -2.70 1.77
CA ILE A 10 6.64 -1.28 1.78
C ILE A 10 5.52 -0.37 2.31
N PHE A 11 4.27 -0.61 1.90
CA PHE A 11 3.11 0.15 2.40
C PHE A 11 2.75 -0.22 3.83
N ALA A 12 2.96 -1.48 4.23
CA ALA A 12 2.85 -1.89 5.62
C ALA A 12 3.84 -1.13 6.52
N ALA A 13 5.08 -0.93 6.05
CA ALA A 13 6.08 -0.12 6.75
C ALA A 13 5.65 1.35 6.86
N PHE A 14 5.10 1.95 5.80
CA PHE A 14 4.54 3.31 5.86
C PHE A 14 3.40 3.40 6.88
N HIS A 15 2.47 2.45 6.85
CA HIS A 15 1.35 2.41 7.78
C HIS A 15 1.80 2.21 9.23
N ALA A 16 2.77 1.34 9.50
CA ALA A 16 3.36 1.15 10.82
C ALA A 16 4.01 2.44 11.34
N ALA A 17 4.71 3.18 10.48
CA ALA A 17 5.29 4.46 10.84
C ALA A 17 4.24 5.55 11.11
N LEU A 18 3.19 5.65 10.30
CA LEU A 18 2.06 6.55 10.53
C LEU A 18 1.40 6.27 11.88
N ARG A 19 1.04 5.01 12.14
CA ARG A 19 0.41 4.60 13.41
C ARG A 19 1.24 4.94 14.65
N ALA A 20 2.56 4.93 14.52
CA ALA A 20 3.45 5.17 15.65
C ALA A 20 3.73 6.65 15.92
N ALA A 21 3.65 7.50 14.89
CA ALA A 21 4.17 8.86 14.96
C ALA A 21 3.17 9.96 14.60
N THR A 22 2.01 9.63 14.02
CA THR A 22 1.04 10.62 13.54
C THR A 22 -0.35 10.43 14.15
N PRO A 23 -1.25 11.42 14.02
CA PRO A 23 -2.67 11.21 14.29
C PRO A 23 -3.23 9.97 13.57
N PRO A 24 -4.16 9.21 14.19
CA PRO A 24 -4.64 7.93 13.66
C PRO A 24 -5.32 8.01 12.29
N ASP A 25 -6.01 9.11 12.00
CA ASP A 25 -6.72 9.36 10.75
C ASP A 25 -5.79 9.31 9.53
N LEU A 26 -4.54 9.77 9.66
CA LEU A 26 -3.55 9.65 8.59
C LEU A 26 -3.15 8.20 8.31
N ALA A 27 -3.07 7.37 9.35
CA ALA A 27 -2.82 5.94 9.19
C ALA A 27 -4.02 5.25 8.52
N ASP A 28 -5.25 5.66 8.82
CA ASP A 28 -6.43 5.09 8.18
C ASP A 28 -6.48 5.43 6.68
N LEU A 29 -6.12 6.66 6.30
CA LEU A 29 -6.13 7.10 4.90
C LEU A 29 -5.20 6.26 4.00
N ILE A 30 -4.04 5.80 4.49
CA ILE A 30 -3.14 4.98 3.67
C ILE A 30 -3.72 3.59 3.37
N THR A 31 -4.68 3.12 4.17
CA THR A 31 -5.28 1.80 4.01
C THR A 31 -6.34 1.73 2.91
N ALA A 32 -6.87 2.87 2.44
CA ALA A 32 -7.99 2.90 1.51
C ALA A 32 -7.79 2.03 0.25
N PRO A 33 -6.62 2.03 -0.43
CA PRO A 33 -6.39 1.16 -1.60
C PRO A 33 -6.32 -0.35 -1.28
N PHE A 34 -6.16 -0.71 0.00
CA PHE A 34 -5.95 -2.06 0.51
C PHE A 34 -7.18 -2.66 1.20
N SER A 35 -8.29 -1.93 1.19
CA SER A 35 -9.55 -2.25 1.88
C SER A 35 -10.33 -3.44 1.27
N TRP A 36 -9.95 -3.92 0.09
CA TRP A 36 -10.58 -5.09 -0.56
C TRP A 36 -9.80 -6.36 -0.23
N HIS A 37 -9.89 -6.74 1.05
CA HIS A 37 -9.12 -7.82 1.65
C HIS A 37 -9.51 -9.21 1.09
N SER A 38 -10.77 -9.38 0.69
CA SER A 38 -11.31 -10.65 0.24
C SER A 38 -11.45 -10.72 -1.27
N SER A 39 -10.70 -11.65 -1.86
CA SER A 39 -10.87 -12.15 -3.22
C SER A 39 -12.33 -12.54 -3.54
N ALA A 40 -13.06 -13.07 -2.57
CA ALA A 40 -14.45 -13.50 -2.75
C ALA A 40 -15.41 -12.31 -2.82
N GLU A 41 -15.26 -11.32 -1.93
CA GLU A 41 -16.06 -10.08 -1.94
C GLU A 41 -15.83 -9.31 -3.24
N LEU A 42 -14.58 -9.26 -3.71
CA LEU A 42 -14.23 -8.61 -4.97
C LEU A 42 -14.89 -9.30 -6.18
N LYS A 43 -14.94 -10.64 -6.19
CA LYS A 43 -15.65 -11.39 -7.24
C LYS A 43 -17.16 -11.14 -7.18
N ALA A 44 -17.75 -11.21 -5.98
CA ALA A 44 -19.17 -10.98 -5.78
C ALA A 44 -19.61 -9.59 -6.23
N ALA A 45 -18.86 -8.54 -5.85
CA ALA A 45 -19.15 -7.17 -6.27
C ALA A 45 -19.11 -6.99 -7.80
N ALA A 46 -18.19 -7.68 -8.50
CA ALA A 46 -18.15 -7.65 -9.95
C ALA A 46 -19.36 -8.38 -10.58
N GLU A 47 -19.78 -9.51 -10.01
CA GLU A 47 -20.97 -10.25 -10.46
C GLU A 47 -22.25 -9.44 -10.23
N GLU A 48 -22.37 -8.77 -9.07
CA GLU A 48 -23.48 -7.86 -8.72
C GLU A 48 -23.53 -6.63 -9.63
N ALA A 49 -22.37 -6.11 -10.05
CA ALA A 49 -22.28 -5.03 -11.03
C ALA A 49 -22.64 -5.46 -12.47
N GLY A 50 -23.04 -6.73 -12.67
CA GLY A 50 -23.51 -7.24 -13.95
C GLY A 50 -22.42 -7.82 -14.85
N PHE A 51 -21.15 -7.85 -14.41
CA PHE A 51 -20.09 -8.49 -15.19
C PHE A 51 -20.30 -10.00 -15.29
N ARG A 52 -19.97 -10.58 -16.45
CA ARG A 52 -20.08 -12.02 -16.70
C ARG A 52 -18.71 -12.67 -16.83
N LYS A 53 -18.66 -13.99 -16.61
CA LYS A 53 -17.42 -14.80 -16.67
C LYS A 53 -16.31 -14.22 -15.78
N VAL A 54 -16.67 -13.74 -14.59
CA VAL A 54 -15.74 -13.11 -13.66
C VAL A 54 -14.72 -14.14 -13.17
N ARG A 55 -13.45 -13.88 -13.50
CA ARG A 55 -12.29 -14.62 -13.02
C ARG A 55 -11.44 -13.72 -12.15
N LEU A 56 -10.95 -14.27 -11.04
CA LEU A 56 -10.01 -13.58 -10.18
C LEU A 56 -8.61 -14.19 -10.33
N LEU A 57 -7.62 -13.33 -10.46
CA LEU A 57 -6.21 -13.70 -10.38
C LEU A 57 -5.56 -12.92 -9.24
N THR A 58 -4.93 -13.64 -8.32
CA THR A 58 -4.03 -13.02 -7.33
C THR A 58 -2.60 -13.12 -7.86
N ARG A 59 -1.87 -11.99 -7.83
CA ARG A 59 -0.49 -11.90 -8.28
C ARG A 59 0.35 -11.26 -7.20
N SER A 60 1.45 -11.92 -6.87
CA SER A 60 2.52 -11.40 -6.04
C SER A 60 3.71 -11.09 -6.93
N LEU A 61 4.24 -9.88 -6.83
CA LEU A 61 5.46 -9.45 -7.51
C LEU A 61 6.30 -8.63 -6.53
N PRO A 62 7.64 -8.68 -6.65
CA PRO A 62 8.50 -7.82 -5.86
C PRO A 62 8.37 -6.37 -6.32
N MET A 63 8.20 -5.46 -5.37
CA MET A 63 8.43 -4.03 -5.55
C MET A 63 9.86 -3.72 -5.12
N VAL A 64 10.65 -3.16 -6.03
CA VAL A 64 12.08 -2.90 -5.81
C VAL A 64 12.36 -1.40 -5.88
N MET A 65 12.93 -0.86 -4.79
CA MET A 65 13.51 0.47 -4.76
C MET A 65 15.02 0.32 -4.97
N GLU A 66 15.43 0.41 -6.23
CA GLU A 66 16.81 0.17 -6.69
C GLU A 66 17.85 1.10 -6.05
N LYS A 67 17.45 2.31 -5.65
CA LYS A 67 18.30 3.30 -4.98
C LYS A 67 18.23 3.22 -3.45
N GLY A 68 17.68 2.13 -2.92
CA GLY A 68 17.69 1.82 -1.51
C GLY A 68 16.72 2.64 -0.66
N LEU A 69 17.10 2.81 0.61
CA LEU A 69 16.22 3.30 1.67
C LEU A 69 15.66 4.70 1.40
N GLU A 70 16.49 5.64 0.97
CA GLU A 70 16.03 7.01 0.76
C GLU A 70 15.06 7.14 -0.42
N GLN A 71 15.21 6.32 -1.48
CA GLN A 71 14.19 6.25 -2.53
C GLN A 71 12.88 5.68 -1.98
N ALA A 72 12.94 4.64 -1.15
CA ALA A 72 11.76 4.07 -0.52
C ALA A 72 11.04 5.12 0.34
N VAL A 73 11.78 5.90 1.14
CA VAL A 73 11.24 7.02 1.93
C VAL A 73 10.64 8.09 1.03
N GLN A 74 11.35 8.52 -0.03
CA GLN A 74 10.85 9.52 -0.98
C GLN A 74 9.58 9.07 -1.69
N SER A 75 9.42 7.77 -1.95
CA SER A 75 8.23 7.23 -2.61
C SER A 75 6.95 7.45 -1.80
N PHE A 76 7.05 7.72 -0.49
CA PHE A 76 5.92 8.12 0.34
C PHE A 76 5.21 9.37 -0.19
N SER A 77 5.94 10.27 -0.86
CA SER A 77 5.37 11.48 -1.47
C SER A 77 4.32 11.20 -2.55
N ALA A 78 4.33 9.99 -3.14
CA ALA A 78 3.35 9.54 -4.10
C ALA A 78 2.06 9.01 -3.44
N THR A 79 1.99 8.96 -2.11
CA THR A 79 0.81 8.47 -1.38
C THR A 79 -0.21 9.60 -1.14
N PRO A 80 -1.51 9.29 -1.09
CA PRO A 80 -2.54 10.27 -0.74
C PRO A 80 -2.39 10.91 0.65
N VAL A 81 -1.59 10.31 1.54
CA VAL A 81 -1.37 10.75 2.92
C VAL A 81 -0.26 11.80 3.04
N SER A 82 0.60 11.92 2.03
CA SER A 82 1.76 12.84 2.05
C SER A 82 1.39 14.29 2.42
N PRO A 83 0.31 14.91 1.87
CA PRO A 83 -0.06 16.27 2.26
C PRO A 83 -0.43 16.40 3.75
N GLY A 84 -1.07 15.37 4.32
CA GLY A 84 -1.46 15.36 5.73
C GLY A 84 -0.25 15.34 6.67
N VAL A 85 0.78 14.55 6.34
CA VAL A 85 2.04 14.53 7.10
C VAL A 85 2.78 15.86 6.98
N ALA A 86 2.82 16.45 5.78
CA ALA A 86 3.52 17.72 5.54
C ALA A 86 2.92 18.91 6.32
N ALA A 87 1.64 18.82 6.71
CA ALA A 87 0.96 19.83 7.52
C ALA A 87 1.23 19.70 9.04
N LEU A 88 1.88 18.60 9.48
CA LEU A 88 2.18 18.39 10.90
C LEU A 88 3.37 19.25 11.37
N PRO A 89 3.54 19.45 12.69
CA PRO A 89 4.75 20.08 13.22
C PRO A 89 6.02 19.35 12.80
N GLN A 90 7.11 20.08 12.56
CA GLN A 90 8.38 19.50 12.09
C GLN A 90 8.88 18.35 12.96
N SER A 91 8.78 18.47 14.29
CA SER A 91 9.19 17.41 15.23
C SER A 91 8.42 16.09 15.03
N ILE A 92 7.16 16.17 14.61
CA ILE A 92 6.32 15.01 14.29
C ILE A 92 6.73 14.43 12.93
N GLN A 93 6.98 15.29 11.94
CA GLN A 93 7.49 14.85 10.64
C GLN A 93 8.83 14.11 10.78
N ASP A 94 9.75 14.66 11.56
CA ASP A 94 11.07 14.06 11.82
C ASP A 94 10.92 12.70 12.49
N SER A 95 10.06 12.60 13.51
CA SER A 95 9.76 11.34 14.21
C SER A 95 9.15 10.30 13.27
N PHE A 96 8.23 10.72 12.39
CA PHE A 96 7.61 9.86 11.39
C PHE A 96 8.63 9.33 10.38
N PHE A 97 9.47 10.19 9.79
CA PHE A 97 10.46 9.76 8.81
C PHE A 97 11.60 8.94 9.45
N ALA A 98 11.95 9.19 10.71
CA ALA A 98 12.86 8.32 11.46
C ALA A 98 12.26 6.92 11.65
N ARG A 99 10.98 6.85 12.05
CA ARG A 99 10.27 5.57 12.20
C ARG A 99 10.11 4.84 10.87
N MET A 100 9.79 5.55 9.80
CA MET A 100 9.66 4.96 8.46
C MET A 100 10.97 4.31 8.01
N ARG A 101 12.11 4.98 8.22
CA ARG A 101 13.43 4.40 7.93
C ARG A 101 13.69 3.12 8.72
N GLN A 102 13.31 3.12 10.00
CA GLN A 102 13.42 1.94 10.85
C GLN A 102 12.59 0.77 10.31
N GLU A 103 11.31 0.99 9.97
CA GLU A 103 10.43 -0.06 9.45
C GLU A 103 10.92 -0.60 8.10
N LEU A 104 11.38 0.27 7.20
CA LEU A 104 11.88 -0.12 5.88
C LEU A 104 13.24 -0.83 5.92
N SER A 105 14.03 -0.62 6.99
CA SER A 105 15.35 -1.24 7.12
C SER A 105 15.31 -2.77 7.10
N ALA A 106 14.20 -3.37 7.58
CA ALA A 106 13.98 -4.81 7.56
C ALA A 106 13.81 -5.38 6.13
N LEU A 107 13.55 -4.52 5.14
CA LEU A 107 13.35 -4.88 3.74
C LEU A 107 14.60 -4.60 2.90
N VAL A 108 15.70 -4.17 3.51
CA VAL A 108 16.95 -3.86 2.79
C VAL A 108 17.69 -5.15 2.45
N VAL A 109 17.95 -5.36 1.16
CA VAL A 109 18.74 -6.47 0.62
C VAL A 109 19.69 -5.92 -0.42
N ASP A 110 21.00 -6.14 -0.24
CA ASP A 110 22.06 -5.68 -1.15
C ASP A 110 21.96 -4.18 -1.53
N GLY A 111 21.63 -3.33 -0.54
CA GLY A 111 21.50 -1.89 -0.74
C GLY A 111 20.19 -1.44 -1.40
N LYS A 112 19.30 -2.36 -1.76
CA LYS A 112 17.96 -2.09 -2.30
C LYS A 112 16.91 -2.29 -1.22
N VAL A 113 15.74 -1.67 -1.35
CA VAL A 113 14.56 -2.05 -0.56
C VAL A 113 13.67 -2.93 -1.42
N ILE A 114 13.41 -4.16 -0.97
CA ILE A 114 12.61 -5.14 -1.70
C ILE A 114 11.46 -5.58 -0.80
N GLY A 115 10.23 -5.34 -1.26
CA GLY A 115 9.02 -5.78 -0.56
C GLY A 115 8.09 -6.55 -1.48
N GLU A 116 7.38 -7.53 -0.93
CA GLU A 116 6.27 -8.17 -1.63
C GLU A 116 5.14 -7.16 -1.87
N MET A 117 4.57 -7.19 -3.07
CA MET A 117 3.36 -6.46 -3.43
C MET A 117 2.34 -7.43 -4.03
N VAL A 118 1.16 -7.51 -3.43
CA VAL A 118 0.13 -8.48 -3.81
C VAL A 118 -1.15 -7.76 -4.26
N SER A 119 -1.56 -8.07 -5.48
CA SER A 119 -2.77 -7.54 -6.10
C SER A 119 -3.75 -8.64 -6.49
N ASN A 120 -5.03 -8.30 -6.44
CA ASN A 120 -6.13 -9.00 -7.06
C ASN A 120 -6.48 -8.33 -8.39
N ILE A 121 -6.57 -9.12 -9.44
CA ILE A 121 -6.94 -8.72 -10.80
C ILE A 121 -8.25 -9.43 -11.15
N ILE A 122 -9.29 -8.66 -11.46
CA ILE A 122 -10.51 -9.19 -12.05
C ILE A 122 -10.35 -9.19 -13.57
N VAL A 123 -10.69 -10.32 -14.19
CA VAL A 123 -10.90 -10.42 -15.63
C VAL A 123 -12.36 -10.81 -15.84
N ALA A 124 -13.12 -9.98 -16.55
CA ALA A 124 -14.52 -10.22 -16.80
C ALA A 124 -14.95 -9.66 -18.16
N HIS A 125 -16.12 -10.08 -18.62
CA HIS A 125 -16.75 -9.57 -19.83
C HIS A 125 -17.79 -8.52 -19.44
N ALA A 126 -17.71 -7.33 -20.05
CA ALA A 126 -18.78 -6.35 -20.01
C ALA A 126 -19.75 -6.62 -21.15
N GLU A 127 -21.04 -6.74 -20.86
CA GLU A 127 -22.07 -6.63 -21.90
C GLU A 127 -22.32 -5.13 -22.12
N VAL A 128 -22.07 -4.65 -23.33
CA VAL A 128 -22.55 -3.33 -23.77
C VAL A 128 -23.93 -3.58 -24.34
N ASN A 129 -24.97 -3.16 -23.62
CA ASN A 129 -26.31 -3.04 -24.17
C ASN A 129 -26.39 -1.83 -25.10
#